data_AF-A0A1V9YJ66-F1
#
_entry.id   AF-A0A1V9YJ66-F1
#
_cell.length_a   1.000
_cell.length_b   1.000
_cell.length_c   1.000
_cell.angle_alpha   90.00
_cell.angle_beta   90.00
_cell.angle_gamma   90.00
#
_symmetry.space_group_name_H-M   'P 1'
#
loop_
_entity.id
_entity.type
_entity.pdbx_description
1 polymer ?
#
loop_
_entity_poly.entity_id
_entity_poly.type
_entity_poly.pdbx_seq_one_letter_code
_entity_poly.pdbx_strand_id
1 'polypeptide(L)'
;VANATNQYTMFMAAAIPFVFLYEIFKRVLQGQNIIVPIVIAFAIANAINFGISYTLLYYTNMGYTGCAVAFSFLYASGAWLLHYKPLNKLVKVKEIKHLDDNSWSWDSIWKLMPTFMSLSFHGWAMFVFELAGVSIASFLAGGLQDATVAITATSIYMGFRMIFSMPYLGFGIAASIRVGNALGAHQPMRAKSAAWKTLVMSVSWGILSGIAMLTFGSSYAEIYTNDAVVLQLVSHLLWATAPLQITMAIWNIVQGVFRGSGTE
;
A
#
# COMPACT_ATOMS: atom_id res chain seq x y z
N VAL A 1 26.57 -0.36 -11.27
CA VAL A 1 25.13 -0.26 -10.96
C VAL A 1 24.40 -1.58 -11.22
N ALA A 2 24.37 -2.11 -12.45
CA ALA A 2 23.64 -3.35 -12.76
C ALA A 2 23.97 -4.57 -11.86
N ASN A 3 25.25 -4.83 -11.56
CA ASN A 3 25.62 -5.95 -10.68
C ASN A 3 25.20 -5.75 -9.21
N ALA A 4 25.27 -4.50 -8.73
CA ALA A 4 24.82 -4.13 -7.39
C ALA A 4 23.29 -4.26 -7.26
N THR A 5 22.55 -3.85 -8.30
CA THR A 5 21.11 -4.05 -8.39
C THR A 5 20.75 -5.53 -8.43
N ASN A 6 21.47 -6.35 -9.20
CA ASN A 6 21.21 -7.79 -9.28
C ASN A 6 21.36 -8.47 -7.91
N GLN A 7 22.48 -8.22 -7.21
CA GLN A 7 22.71 -8.78 -5.87
C GLN A 7 21.62 -8.34 -4.88
N TYR A 8 21.25 -7.06 -4.89
CA TYR A 8 20.19 -6.53 -4.03
C TYR A 8 18.83 -7.20 -4.32
N THR A 9 18.48 -7.37 -5.59
CA THR A 9 17.24 -8.03 -6.01
C THR A 9 17.20 -9.49 -5.58
N MET A 10 18.31 -10.24 -5.68
CA MET A 10 18.35 -11.63 -5.22
C MET A 10 18.10 -11.73 -3.70
N PHE A 11 18.67 -10.84 -2.90
CA PHE A 11 18.41 -10.83 -1.46
C PHE A 11 16.98 -10.41 -1.11
N MET A 12 16.37 -9.48 -1.86
CA MET A 12 14.94 -9.17 -1.73
C MET A 12 14.05 -10.33 -2.16
N ALA A 13 14.46 -11.14 -3.15
CA ALA A 13 13.69 -12.30 -3.57
C ALA A 13 13.56 -13.34 -2.45
N ALA A 14 14.55 -13.44 -1.56
CA ALA A 14 14.45 -14.28 -0.37
C ALA A 14 13.35 -13.82 0.62
N ALA A 15 12.90 -12.56 0.55
CA ALA A 15 11.82 -12.03 1.38
C ALA A 15 10.42 -12.49 0.92
N ILE A 16 10.27 -12.91 -0.33
CA ILE A 16 8.99 -13.25 -0.97
C ILE A 16 8.12 -14.20 -0.11
N PRO A 17 8.60 -15.37 0.36
CA PRO A 17 7.75 -16.27 1.16
C PRO A 17 7.25 -15.61 2.45
N PHE A 18 8.06 -14.78 3.10
CA PHE A 18 7.68 -14.08 4.32
C PHE A 18 6.64 -12.98 4.05
N VAL A 19 6.79 -12.26 2.94
CA VAL A 19 5.80 -11.27 2.48
C VAL A 19 4.45 -11.94 2.26
N PHE A 20 4.41 -13.07 1.56
CA PHE A 20 3.17 -13.81 1.33
C PHE A 20 2.55 -14.28 2.65
N LEU A 21 3.35 -14.85 3.56
CA LEU A 21 2.87 -15.31 4.85
C LEU A 21 2.25 -14.16 5.66
N TYR A 22 2.93 -13.02 5.75
CA TYR A 22 2.42 -11.83 6.43
C TYR A 22 1.14 -11.31 5.77
N GLU A 23 1.11 -11.21 4.44
CA GLU A 23 -0.04 -10.67 3.72
C GLU A 23 -1.28 -11.59 3.87
N ILE A 24 -1.10 -12.92 3.88
CA ILE A 24 -2.19 -13.86 4.16
C ILE A 24 -2.80 -13.60 5.55
N PHE A 25 -1.97 -13.58 6.60
CA PHE A 25 -2.47 -13.34 7.97
C PHE A 25 -3.13 -11.96 8.11
N LYS A 26 -2.50 -10.94 7.53
CA LYS A 26 -3.02 -9.58 7.50
C LYS A 26 -4.38 -9.53 6.81
N ARG A 27 -4.56 -10.18 5.65
CA ARG A 27 -5.83 -10.19 4.90
C ARG A 27 -6.93 -10.93 5.64
N VAL A 28 -6.61 -12.03 6.34
CA VAL A 28 -7.58 -12.75 7.20
C VAL A 28 -8.09 -11.83 8.33
N LEU A 29 -7.19 -11.15 9.04
CA LEU A 29 -7.56 -10.24 10.11
C LEU A 29 -8.31 -9.00 9.60
N GLN A 30 -7.87 -8.43 8.47
CA GLN A 30 -8.55 -7.32 7.80
C GLN A 30 -9.98 -7.69 7.39
N GLY A 31 -10.18 -8.88 6.82
CA GLY A 31 -11.51 -9.39 6.46
C GLY A 31 -12.46 -9.43 7.67
N GLN A 32 -11.94 -9.74 8.86
CA GLN A 32 -12.72 -9.76 10.10
C GLN A 32 -12.92 -8.37 10.75
N ASN A 33 -12.45 -7.29 10.11
CA ASN A 33 -12.39 -5.93 10.67
C ASN A 33 -11.48 -5.80 11.91
N ILE A 34 -10.48 -6.66 12.05
CA ILE A 34 -9.52 -6.64 13.17
C ILE A 34 -8.20 -6.01 12.69
N ILE A 35 -7.98 -4.73 13.04
CA ILE A 35 -6.87 -3.94 12.49
C ILE A 35 -5.77 -3.67 13.53
N VAL A 36 -6.13 -3.57 14.82
CA VAL A 36 -5.18 -3.19 15.90
C VAL A 36 -3.96 -4.12 15.99
N PRO A 37 -4.09 -5.46 15.96
CA PRO A 37 -2.92 -6.35 15.98
C PRO A 37 -2.00 -6.15 14.77
N ILE A 38 -2.57 -5.83 13.61
CA ILE A 38 -1.82 -5.59 12.37
C ILE A 38 -0.92 -4.36 12.54
N VAL A 39 -1.47 -3.28 13.11
CA VAL A 39 -0.72 -2.04 13.34
C VAL A 39 0.40 -2.27 14.35
N ILE A 40 0.12 -2.95 15.47
CA ILE A 40 1.12 -3.23 16.52
C ILE A 40 2.23 -4.14 15.96
N ALA A 41 1.87 -5.24 15.29
CA ALA A 41 2.83 -6.15 14.68
C ALA A 41 3.70 -5.44 13.65
N PHE A 42 3.11 -4.61 12.79
CA PHE A 42 3.86 -3.85 11.79
C PHE A 42 4.79 -2.80 12.44
N ALA A 43 4.35 -2.12 13.50
CA ALA A 43 5.19 -1.15 14.21
C ALA A 43 6.41 -1.82 14.86
N ILE A 44 6.21 -2.95 15.55
CA ILE A 44 7.32 -3.72 16.15
C ILE A 44 8.24 -4.27 15.07
N ALA A 45 7.68 -4.80 13.99
CA ALA A 45 8.46 -5.31 12.87
C ALA A 45 9.33 -4.21 12.24
N ASN A 46 8.82 -2.98 12.09
CA ASN A 46 9.62 -1.84 11.61
C ASN A 46 10.74 -1.45 12.57
N ALA A 47 10.50 -1.49 13.88
CA ALA A 47 11.56 -1.27 14.87
C ALA A 47 12.67 -2.33 14.77
N ILE A 48 12.30 -3.59 14.60
CA ILE A 48 13.24 -4.70 14.37
C ILE A 48 14.00 -4.47 13.06
N ASN A 49 13.31 -4.10 11.98
CA ASN A 49 13.93 -3.82 10.69
C ASN A 49 14.94 -2.67 10.78
N PHE A 50 14.62 -1.59 11.51
CA PHE A 50 15.54 -0.49 11.73
C PHE A 50 16.82 -0.95 12.45
N GLY A 51 16.67 -1.71 13.55
CA GLY A 51 17.81 -2.24 14.31
C GLY A 51 18.68 -3.20 13.50
N ILE A 52 18.07 -4.12 12.75
CA ILE A 52 18.79 -5.09 11.92
C ILE A 52 19.46 -4.39 10.73
N SER A 53 18.76 -3.46 10.06
CA SER A 53 19.33 -2.71 8.94
C SER A 53 20.54 -1.90 9.40
N TYR A 54 20.43 -1.20 10.53
CA TYR A 54 21.55 -0.44 11.12
C TYR A 54 22.74 -1.36 11.46
N THR A 55 22.46 -2.50 12.08
CA THR A 55 23.51 -3.46 12.47
C THR A 55 24.22 -4.04 11.24
N LEU A 56 23.46 -4.51 10.24
CA LEU A 56 24.02 -5.10 9.03
C LEU A 56 24.76 -4.06 8.17
N LEU A 57 24.30 -2.80 8.16
CA LEU A 57 24.93 -1.74 7.40
C LEU A 57 26.30 -1.33 7.98
N TYR A 58 26.40 -1.19 9.31
CA TYR A 58 27.60 -0.62 9.96
C TYR A 58 28.55 -1.66 10.56
N TYR A 59 28.04 -2.80 11.05
CA TYR A 59 28.84 -3.77 11.79
C TYR A 59 29.18 -5.04 11.00
N THR A 60 28.66 -5.18 9.76
CA THR A 60 28.97 -6.34 8.91
C THR A 60 29.45 -5.93 7.53
N ASN A 61 30.21 -6.80 6.87
CA ASN A 61 30.72 -6.58 5.51
C ASN A 61 29.63 -6.61 4.42
N MET A 62 28.35 -6.75 4.77
CA MET A 62 27.24 -6.76 3.81
C MET A 62 26.88 -5.36 3.29
N GLY A 63 27.20 -4.30 4.02
CA GLY A 63 26.90 -2.91 3.62
C GLY A 63 25.44 -2.72 3.21
N TYR A 64 25.20 -2.15 2.02
CA TYR A 64 23.85 -1.86 1.53
C TYR A 64 22.98 -3.11 1.25
N THR A 65 23.61 -4.27 1.01
CA THR A 65 22.86 -5.53 0.83
C THR A 65 22.23 -6.02 2.14
N GLY A 66 22.76 -5.58 3.27
CA GLY A 66 22.19 -5.83 4.60
C GLY A 66 20.75 -5.30 4.75
N CYS A 67 20.42 -4.18 4.09
CA CYS A 67 19.07 -3.62 4.09
C CYS A 67 18.06 -4.55 3.40
N ALA A 68 18.45 -5.21 2.30
CA ALA A 68 17.60 -6.19 1.62
C ALA A 68 17.33 -7.42 2.50
N VAL A 69 18.33 -7.87 3.26
CA VAL A 69 18.18 -8.98 4.21
C VAL A 69 17.27 -8.57 5.38
N ALA A 70 17.45 -7.37 5.93
CA ALA A 70 16.60 -6.84 6.99
C ALA A 70 15.12 -6.77 6.58
N PHE A 71 14.83 -6.55 5.29
CA PHE A 71 13.47 -6.60 4.74
C PHE A 71 12.84 -7.99 4.88
N SER A 72 13.59 -9.07 4.74
CA SER A 72 13.09 -10.42 5.00
C SER A 72 12.70 -10.59 6.46
N PHE A 73 13.52 -10.08 7.39
CA PHE A 73 13.24 -10.12 8.82
C PHE A 73 12.03 -9.26 9.24
N LEU A 74 11.78 -8.15 8.55
CA LEU A 74 10.58 -7.33 8.74
C LEU A 74 9.31 -8.18 8.59
N TYR A 75 9.15 -8.84 7.44
CA TYR A 75 7.94 -9.64 7.19
C TYR A 75 7.91 -10.94 7.99
N ALA A 76 9.06 -11.56 8.23
CA ALA A 76 9.14 -12.76 9.06
C ALA A 76 8.67 -12.47 10.51
N SER A 77 9.21 -11.41 11.12
CA SER A 77 8.81 -10.98 12.47
C SER A 77 7.35 -10.52 12.51
N GLY A 78 6.89 -9.77 11.50
CA GLY A 78 5.49 -9.37 11.36
C GLY A 78 4.55 -10.58 11.29
N ALA A 79 4.85 -11.56 10.45
CA ALA A 79 4.05 -12.78 10.32
C ALA A 79 4.02 -13.59 11.62
N TRP A 80 5.17 -13.73 12.28
CA TRP A 80 5.28 -14.40 13.56
C TRP A 80 4.45 -13.72 14.66
N LEU A 81 4.50 -12.38 14.75
CA LEU A 81 3.72 -11.60 15.71
C LEU A 81 2.21 -11.74 15.49
N LEU A 82 1.75 -11.81 14.23
CA LEU A 82 0.32 -12.03 13.93
C LEU A 82 -0.16 -13.44 14.29
N HIS A 83 0.73 -14.43 14.21
CA HIS A 83 0.43 -15.80 14.65
C HIS A 83 0.49 -15.95 16.19
N TYR A 84 1.22 -15.07 16.88
CA TYR A 84 1.48 -15.18 18.31
C TYR A 84 0.20 -15.04 19.16
N LYS A 85 -0.29 -16.17 19.67
CA LYS A 85 -1.54 -16.31 20.45
C LYS A 85 -1.72 -15.28 21.59
N PRO A 86 -0.71 -14.90 22.39
CA PRO A 86 -0.92 -13.93 23.46
C PRO A 86 -1.11 -12.49 22.95
N LEU A 87 -0.54 -12.09 21.81
CA LEU A 87 -0.90 -10.80 21.17
C LEU A 87 -2.38 -10.80 20.76
N ASN A 88 -2.84 -11.94 20.22
CA ASN A 88 -4.25 -12.12 19.85
C ASN A 88 -5.19 -12.10 21.08
N LYS A 89 -4.76 -12.65 22.23
CA LYS A 89 -5.50 -12.59 23.50
C LYS A 89 -5.55 -11.19 24.10
N LEU A 90 -4.43 -10.46 24.10
CA LEU A 90 -4.34 -9.09 24.62
C LEU A 90 -5.27 -8.13 23.88
N VAL A 91 -5.44 -8.32 22.58
CA VAL A 91 -6.26 -7.46 21.72
C VAL A 91 -7.69 -8.00 21.53
N LYS A 92 -8.09 -9.05 22.27
CA LYS A 92 -9.39 -9.73 22.14
C LYS A 92 -9.74 -10.06 20.69
N VAL A 93 -8.75 -10.51 19.93
CA VAL A 93 -8.98 -11.07 18.60
C VAL A 93 -9.92 -12.24 18.80
N LYS A 94 -11.11 -12.17 18.18
CA LYS A 94 -12.04 -13.30 18.16
C LYS A 94 -11.22 -14.48 17.63
N GLU A 95 -11.07 -15.54 18.42
CA GLU A 95 -10.26 -16.70 18.01
C GLU A 95 -10.61 -17.02 16.56
N ILE A 96 -9.59 -17.14 15.72
CA ILE A 96 -9.81 -17.53 14.33
C ILE A 96 -10.26 -18.98 14.40
N LYS A 97 -11.55 -19.20 14.64
CA LYS A 97 -12.18 -20.51 14.86
C LYS A 97 -11.97 -21.46 13.68
N HIS A 98 -11.50 -20.95 12.55
CA HIS A 98 -11.19 -21.68 11.33
C HIS A 98 -9.73 -22.14 11.23
N LEU A 99 -8.87 -21.79 12.21
CA LEU A 99 -7.46 -22.20 12.27
C LEU A 99 -7.19 -23.24 13.37
N ASP A 100 -8.15 -23.52 14.26
CA ASP A 100 -7.99 -24.56 15.27
C ASP A 100 -8.37 -25.93 14.67
N ASP A 101 -7.31 -26.68 14.34
CA ASP A 101 -7.19 -28.15 14.22
C ASP A 101 -8.39 -28.96 13.67
N ASN A 102 -8.26 -29.38 12.39
CA ASN A 102 -8.95 -30.46 11.63
C ASN A 102 -9.73 -30.07 10.36
N SER A 103 -9.79 -28.79 9.97
CA SER A 103 -10.49 -28.39 8.74
C SER A 103 -9.60 -28.27 7.48
N TRP A 104 -8.33 -28.66 7.55
CA TRP A 104 -7.41 -28.61 6.41
C TRP A 104 -7.66 -29.79 5.46
N SER A 105 -8.44 -29.57 4.41
CA SER A 105 -8.62 -30.54 3.32
C SER A 105 -8.08 -29.99 2.00
N TRP A 106 -7.12 -30.71 1.43
CA TRP A 106 -6.56 -30.39 0.12
C TRP A 106 -7.65 -30.33 -0.97
N ASP A 107 -8.67 -31.18 -0.87
CA ASP A 107 -9.79 -31.20 -1.81
C ASP A 107 -10.63 -29.92 -1.80
N SER A 108 -10.86 -29.32 -0.62
CA SER A 108 -11.59 -28.05 -0.55
C SER A 108 -10.76 -26.90 -1.12
N ILE A 109 -9.45 -26.91 -0.85
CA ILE A 109 -8.52 -25.91 -1.41
C ILE A 109 -8.50 -25.99 -2.94
N TRP A 110 -8.33 -27.19 -3.50
CA TRP A 110 -8.32 -27.38 -4.96
C TRP A 110 -9.65 -27.03 -5.62
N LYS A 111 -10.78 -27.22 -4.94
CA LYS A 111 -12.10 -26.79 -5.43
C LYS A 111 -12.26 -25.26 -5.46
N LEU A 112 -11.73 -24.54 -4.47
CA LEU A 112 -11.80 -23.08 -4.41
C LEU A 112 -10.67 -22.38 -5.20
N MET A 113 -9.59 -23.10 -5.54
CA MET A 113 -8.42 -22.57 -6.23
C MET A 113 -8.75 -21.87 -7.55
N PRO A 114 -9.62 -22.40 -8.44
CA PRO A 114 -9.93 -21.71 -9.71
C PRO A 114 -10.62 -20.36 -9.49
N THR A 115 -11.56 -20.30 -8.54
CA THR A 115 -12.25 -19.05 -8.17
C THR A 115 -11.27 -18.06 -7.55
N PHE A 116 -10.40 -18.53 -6.65
CA PHE A 116 -9.35 -17.71 -6.05
C PHE A 116 -8.37 -17.17 -7.10
N MET A 117 -7.92 -18.00 -8.03
CA MET A 117 -7.01 -17.60 -9.11
C MET A 117 -7.67 -16.61 -10.06
N SER A 118 -8.92 -16.84 -10.44
CA SER A 118 -9.66 -15.90 -11.29
C SER A 118 -9.76 -14.53 -10.61
N LEU A 119 -10.23 -14.47 -9.36
CA LEU A 119 -10.35 -13.20 -8.63
C LEU A 119 -8.99 -12.53 -8.41
N SER A 120 -7.96 -13.31 -8.07
CA SER A 120 -6.60 -12.81 -7.90
C SER A 120 -6.00 -12.27 -9.20
N PHE A 121 -6.31 -12.90 -10.34
CA PHE A 121 -5.82 -12.47 -11.65
C PHE A 121 -6.38 -11.11 -12.04
N HIS A 122 -7.68 -10.86 -11.83
CA HIS A 122 -8.29 -9.56 -12.12
C HIS A 122 -7.67 -8.46 -11.26
N GLY A 123 -7.54 -8.68 -9.94
CA GLY A 123 -6.94 -7.71 -9.04
C GLY A 123 -5.45 -7.47 -9.31
N TRP A 124 -4.72 -8.52 -9.69
CA TRP A 124 -3.33 -8.41 -10.13
C TRP A 124 -3.22 -7.63 -11.44
N ALA A 125 -4.05 -7.94 -12.44
CA ALA A 125 -4.03 -7.27 -13.74
C ALA A 125 -4.34 -5.78 -13.59
N MET A 126 -5.36 -5.43 -12.78
CA MET A 126 -5.69 -4.04 -12.47
C MET A 126 -4.48 -3.28 -11.92
N PHE A 127 -3.77 -3.86 -10.94
CA PHE A 127 -2.59 -3.26 -10.33
C PHE A 127 -1.41 -3.16 -11.30
N VAL A 128 -1.16 -4.19 -12.10
CA VAL A 128 -0.08 -4.19 -13.10
C VAL A 128 -0.32 -3.14 -14.18
N PHE A 129 -1.55 -3.02 -14.68
CA PHE A 129 -1.88 -1.99 -15.67
C PHE A 129 -1.75 -0.58 -15.11
N GLU A 130 -2.12 -0.37 -13.84
CA GLU A 130 -1.89 0.91 -13.15
C GLU A 130 -0.39 1.26 -13.07
N LEU A 131 0.44 0.33 -12.61
CA LEU A 131 1.89 0.52 -12.53
C LEU A 131 2.53 0.70 -13.90
N ALA A 132 2.08 -0.05 -14.91
CA ALA A 132 2.53 0.09 -16.28
C ALA A 132 2.21 1.49 -16.84
N GLY A 133 0.99 2.00 -16.59
CA GLY A 133 0.60 3.34 -17.00
C GLY A 133 1.49 4.42 -16.39
N VAL A 134 1.76 4.34 -15.08
CA VAL A 134 2.68 5.25 -14.39
C VAL A 134 4.11 5.14 -14.92
N SER A 135 4.58 3.92 -15.19
CA SER A 135 5.94 3.66 -15.69
C SER A 135 6.14 4.18 -17.11
N ILE A 136 5.16 3.97 -18.00
CA ILE A 136 5.17 4.47 -19.37
C ILE A 136 5.13 6.00 -19.37
N ALA A 137 4.26 6.61 -18.56
CA ALA A 137 4.19 8.06 -18.42
C ALA A 137 5.53 8.64 -17.91
N SER A 138 6.18 7.98 -16.94
CA SER A 138 7.49 8.38 -16.43
C SER A 138 8.60 8.23 -17.48
N PHE A 139 8.56 7.15 -18.27
CA PHE A 139 9.50 6.91 -19.36
C PHE A 139 9.37 7.98 -20.46
N LEU A 140 8.15 8.30 -20.87
CA LEU A 140 7.87 9.37 -21.84
C LEU A 140 8.29 10.74 -21.31
N ALA A 141 8.07 11.00 -20.01
CA ALA A 141 8.51 12.23 -19.37
C ALA A 141 10.04 12.40 -19.35
N GLY A 142 10.79 11.29 -19.39
CA GLY A 142 12.26 11.30 -19.50
C GLY A 142 12.80 11.81 -20.84
N GLY A 143 11.95 11.95 -21.88
CA GLY A 143 12.31 12.45 -23.20
C GLY A 143 12.14 13.96 -23.42
N LEU A 144 11.74 14.74 -22.41
CA LEU A 144 11.52 16.19 -22.55
C LEU A 144 12.84 16.99 -22.63
N GLN A 145 12.82 18.10 -23.38
CA GLN A 145 13.99 18.92 -23.73
C GLN A 145 14.72 19.54 -22.52
N ASP A 146 14.02 19.82 -21.42
CA ASP A 146 14.60 20.29 -20.14
C ASP A 146 14.54 19.20 -19.06
N ALA A 147 15.10 18.02 -19.37
CA ALA A 147 15.00 16.83 -18.54
C ALA A 147 15.40 17.07 -17.08
N THR A 148 16.47 17.80 -16.80
CA THR A 148 16.96 17.99 -15.41
C THR A 148 15.98 18.80 -14.56
N VAL A 149 15.43 19.89 -15.09
CA VAL A 149 14.47 20.75 -14.39
C VAL A 149 13.14 20.03 -14.23
N ALA A 150 12.64 19.41 -15.30
CA ALA A 150 11.38 18.67 -15.29
C ALA A 150 11.40 17.45 -14.35
N ILE A 151 12.49 16.68 -14.35
CA ILE A 151 12.66 15.53 -13.45
C ILE A 151 12.75 16.00 -11.99
N THR A 152 13.50 17.06 -11.72
CA THR A 152 13.63 17.60 -10.35
C THR A 152 12.29 18.10 -9.83
N ALA A 153 11.57 18.90 -10.62
CA ALA A 153 10.24 19.40 -10.27
C ALA A 153 9.24 18.25 -10.05
N THR A 154 9.22 17.26 -10.96
CA THR A 154 8.34 16.10 -10.86
C THR A 154 8.64 15.26 -9.61
N SER A 155 9.92 15.12 -9.24
CA SER A 155 10.33 14.37 -8.06
C SER A 155 9.86 15.04 -6.76
N ILE A 156 10.04 16.37 -6.66
CA ILE A 156 9.53 17.15 -5.52
C ILE A 156 7.99 17.05 -5.45
N TYR A 157 7.32 17.24 -6.57
CA TYR A 157 5.86 17.11 -6.68
C TYR A 157 5.37 15.72 -6.25
N MET A 158 6.01 14.64 -6.73
CA MET A 158 5.68 13.27 -6.36
C MET A 158 5.91 13.01 -4.87
N GLY A 159 6.99 13.55 -4.29
CA GLY A 159 7.27 13.48 -2.86
C GLY A 159 6.15 14.07 -2.02
N PHE A 160 5.69 15.27 -2.36
CA PHE A 160 4.53 15.90 -1.71
C PHE A 160 3.27 15.04 -1.85
N ARG A 161 2.98 14.57 -3.06
CA ARG A 161 1.80 13.73 -3.34
C ARG A 161 1.81 12.42 -2.54
N MET A 162 2.98 11.84 -2.31
CA MET A 162 3.14 10.59 -1.58
C MET A 162 2.69 10.72 -0.12
N ILE A 163 2.90 11.88 0.52
CA ILE A 163 2.45 12.16 1.90
C ILE A 163 0.93 11.98 2.03
N PHE A 164 0.17 12.45 1.04
CA PHE A 164 -1.29 12.37 1.02
C PHE A 164 -1.84 11.08 0.41
N SER A 165 -0.99 10.25 -0.20
CA SER A 165 -1.40 9.03 -0.92
C SER A 165 -1.84 7.89 0.02
N MET A 166 -1.23 7.78 1.20
CA MET A 166 -1.44 6.66 2.13
C MET A 166 -2.88 6.57 2.65
N PRO A 167 -3.54 7.68 3.05
CA PRO A 167 -4.94 7.62 3.47
C PRO A 167 -5.90 7.17 2.37
N TYR A 168 -5.67 7.54 1.10
CA TYR A 168 -6.50 7.06 -0.01
C TYR A 168 -6.48 5.54 -0.10
N LEU A 169 -5.30 4.94 -0.08
CA LEU A 169 -5.14 3.48 -0.08
C LEU A 169 -5.87 2.85 1.12
N GLY A 170 -5.77 3.47 2.29
CA GLY A 170 -6.47 3.05 3.49
C GLY A 170 -8.00 3.04 3.31
N PHE A 171 -8.57 4.10 2.74
CA PHE A 171 -10.01 4.17 2.48
C PHE A 171 -10.47 3.15 1.43
N GLY A 172 -9.70 2.92 0.37
CA GLY A 172 -10.01 1.90 -0.64
C GLY A 172 -10.03 0.48 -0.04
N ILE A 173 -9.05 0.14 0.80
CA ILE A 173 -9.01 -1.15 1.53
C ILE A 173 -10.21 -1.26 2.48
N ALA A 174 -10.53 -0.19 3.22
CA ALA A 174 -11.68 -0.18 4.13
C ALA A 174 -13.01 -0.33 3.38
N ALA A 175 -13.16 0.31 2.22
CA ALA A 175 -14.33 0.17 1.36
C ALA A 175 -14.49 -1.28 0.89
N SER A 176 -13.41 -1.90 0.40
CA SER A 176 -13.40 -3.30 -0.04
C SER A 176 -13.84 -4.26 1.06
N ILE A 177 -13.25 -4.15 2.25
CA ILE A 177 -13.57 -5.00 3.41
C ILE A 177 -15.03 -4.82 3.85
N ARG A 178 -15.50 -3.57 3.98
CA ARG A 178 -16.84 -3.29 4.51
C ARG A 178 -17.94 -3.67 3.53
N VAL A 179 -17.74 -3.38 2.24
CA VAL A 179 -18.68 -3.74 1.16
C VAL A 179 -18.70 -5.26 0.99
N GLY A 180 -17.54 -5.91 0.90
CA GLY A 180 -17.46 -7.37 0.75
C GLY A 180 -18.09 -8.12 1.91
N ASN A 181 -17.84 -7.69 3.15
CA ASN A 181 -18.49 -8.29 4.33
C ASN A 181 -20.02 -8.10 4.32
N ALA A 182 -20.51 -6.93 3.91
CA ALA A 182 -21.94 -6.66 3.88
C ALA A 182 -22.66 -7.43 2.76
N LEU A 183 -22.03 -7.59 1.59
CA LEU A 183 -22.54 -8.41 0.49
C LEU A 183 -22.52 -9.90 0.84
N GLY A 184 -21.44 -10.38 1.46
CA GLY A 184 -21.34 -11.75 1.97
C GLY A 184 -22.36 -12.08 3.06
N ALA A 185 -22.82 -11.08 3.81
CA ALA A 185 -23.91 -11.21 4.79
C ALA A 185 -25.32 -11.03 4.18
N HIS A 186 -25.44 -10.96 2.85
CA HIS A 186 -26.69 -10.69 2.13
C HIS A 186 -27.40 -9.38 2.56
N GLN A 187 -26.64 -8.34 2.93
CA GLN A 187 -27.14 -7.05 3.40
C GLN A 187 -26.80 -5.91 2.40
N PRO A 188 -27.49 -5.80 1.26
CA PRO A 188 -27.16 -4.84 0.20
C PRO A 188 -27.29 -3.38 0.65
N MET A 189 -28.27 -3.06 1.51
CA MET A 189 -28.41 -1.72 2.08
C MET A 189 -27.22 -1.32 2.94
N ARG A 190 -26.64 -2.29 3.67
CA ARG A 190 -25.46 -2.06 4.50
C ARG A 190 -24.20 -1.90 3.65
N ALA A 191 -24.10 -2.64 2.54
CA ALA A 191 -23.05 -2.47 1.55
C ALA A 191 -23.09 -1.09 0.89
N LYS A 192 -24.28 -0.63 0.46
CA LYS A 192 -24.48 0.72 -0.09
C LYS A 192 -24.11 1.81 0.91
N SER A 193 -24.53 1.67 2.17
CA SER A 193 -24.18 2.62 3.23
C SER A 193 -22.67 2.65 3.49
N ALA A 194 -22.01 1.49 3.50
CA ALA A 194 -20.56 1.41 3.67
C ALA A 194 -19.83 2.13 2.53
N ALA A 195 -20.18 1.84 1.28
CA ALA A 195 -19.60 2.47 0.10
C ALA A 195 -19.77 4.00 0.11
N TRP A 196 -20.97 4.49 0.45
CA TRP A 196 -21.24 5.92 0.52
C TRP A 196 -20.44 6.61 1.63
N LYS A 197 -20.36 6.01 2.82
CA LYS A 197 -19.58 6.55 3.94
C LYS A 197 -18.09 6.63 3.59
N THR A 198 -17.53 5.58 2.98
CA THR A 198 -16.12 5.60 2.55
C THR A 198 -15.87 6.60 1.43
N LEU A 199 -16.82 6.78 0.51
CA LEU A 199 -16.74 7.80 -0.53
C LEU A 199 -16.69 9.20 0.07
N VAL A 200 -17.61 9.53 0.97
CA VAL A 200 -17.66 10.85 1.63
C VAL A 200 -16.35 11.11 2.38
N MET A 201 -15.85 10.15 3.16
CA MET A 201 -14.56 10.30 3.87
C MET A 201 -13.39 10.53 2.89
N SER A 202 -13.34 9.78 1.78
CA SER A 202 -12.29 9.92 0.77
C SER A 202 -12.35 11.28 0.08
N VAL A 203 -13.55 11.74 -0.30
CA VAL A 203 -13.74 13.06 -0.94
C VAL A 203 -13.39 14.19 0.02
N SER A 204 -13.80 14.11 1.29
CA SER A 204 -13.39 15.07 2.32
C SER A 204 -11.87 15.12 2.48
N TRP A 205 -11.20 13.97 2.46
CA TRP A 205 -9.74 13.91 2.45
C TRP A 205 -9.14 14.51 1.18
N GLY A 206 -9.75 14.25 0.02
CA GLY A 206 -9.31 14.81 -1.26
C GLY A 206 -9.40 16.33 -1.34
N ILE A 207 -10.45 16.91 -0.75
CA ILE A 207 -10.57 18.36 -0.60
C ILE A 207 -9.47 18.87 0.33
N LEU A 208 -9.27 18.23 1.48
CA LEU A 208 -8.23 18.62 2.44
C LEU A 208 -6.82 18.54 1.83
N SER A 209 -6.49 17.48 1.10
CA SER A 209 -5.21 17.34 0.42
C SER A 209 -5.06 18.34 -0.71
N GLY A 210 -6.13 18.66 -1.44
CA GLY A 210 -6.12 19.68 -2.49
C GLY A 210 -5.84 21.07 -1.90
N ILE A 211 -6.50 21.42 -0.80
CA ILE A 211 -6.22 22.67 -0.06
C ILE A 211 -4.76 22.68 0.42
N ALA A 212 -4.28 21.58 1.02
CA ALA A 212 -2.92 21.49 1.50
C ALA A 212 -1.88 21.62 0.37
N MET A 213 -2.15 21.09 -0.83
CA MET A 213 -1.31 21.28 -2.02
C MET A 213 -1.20 22.76 -2.40
N LEU A 214 -2.30 23.50 -2.35
CA LEU A 214 -2.34 24.91 -2.72
C LEU A 214 -1.70 25.82 -1.66
N THR A 215 -1.84 25.49 -0.38
CA THR A 215 -1.33 26.34 0.71
C THR A 215 0.11 26.03 1.12
N PHE A 216 0.47 24.74 1.20
CA PHE A 216 1.77 24.30 1.70
C PHE A 216 2.71 23.79 0.61
N GLY A 217 2.21 23.54 -0.59
CA GLY A 217 3.00 22.93 -1.66
C GLY A 217 4.17 23.81 -2.12
N SER A 218 4.00 25.13 -2.18
CA SER A 218 5.09 26.06 -2.48
C SER A 218 6.17 26.06 -1.39
N SER A 219 5.78 26.17 -0.12
CA SER A 219 6.73 26.10 1.01
C SER A 219 7.48 24.77 1.07
N TYR A 220 6.80 23.66 0.73
CA TYR A 220 7.46 22.35 0.65
C TYR A 220 8.51 22.32 -0.45
N ALA A 221 8.23 22.90 -1.62
CA ALA A 221 9.17 22.92 -2.74
C ALA A 221 10.45 23.73 -2.41
N GLU A 222 10.31 24.84 -1.70
CA GLU A 222 11.42 25.70 -1.25
C GLU A 222 12.41 24.98 -0.31
N ILE A 223 11.98 23.94 0.42
CA ILE A 223 12.87 23.13 1.27
C ILE A 223 13.86 22.31 0.41
N TYR A 224 13.48 21.95 -0.82
CA TYR A 224 14.29 21.10 -1.70
C TYR A 224 15.17 21.90 -2.67
N THR A 225 14.74 23.08 -3.09
CA THR A 225 15.48 23.87 -4.09
C THR A 225 15.19 25.37 -3.97
N ASN A 226 16.20 26.17 -4.32
CA ASN A 226 16.10 27.63 -4.45
C ASN A 226 16.06 28.08 -5.92
N ASP A 227 16.02 27.16 -6.88
CA ASP A 227 15.95 27.48 -8.30
C ASP A 227 14.53 27.96 -8.66
N ALA A 228 14.42 29.23 -9.06
CA ALA A 228 13.16 29.86 -9.42
C ALA A 228 12.43 29.15 -10.57
N VAL A 229 13.14 28.56 -11.53
CA VAL A 229 12.54 27.84 -12.66
C VAL A 229 11.87 26.56 -12.17
N VAL A 230 12.54 25.82 -11.28
CA VAL A 230 12.00 24.60 -10.68
C VAL A 230 10.80 24.92 -9.79
N LEU A 231 10.88 25.95 -8.95
CA LEU A 231 9.78 26.36 -8.06
C LEU A 231 8.52 26.79 -8.81
N GLN A 232 8.67 27.51 -9.92
CA GLN A 232 7.54 27.88 -10.78
C GLN A 232 6.89 26.64 -11.41
N LEU A 233 7.69 25.70 -11.90
CA LEU A 233 7.17 24.46 -12.49
C LEU A 233 6.45 23.60 -11.46
N VAL A 234 7.01 23.41 -10.26
CA VAL A 234 6.36 22.68 -9.16
C VAL A 234 5.04 23.36 -8.77
N SER A 235 5.03 24.68 -8.63
CA SER A 235 3.81 25.43 -8.32
C SER A 235 2.74 25.22 -9.40
N HIS A 236 3.11 25.29 -10.67
CA HIS A 236 2.17 25.04 -11.78
C HIS A 236 1.58 23.62 -11.72
N LEU A 237 2.42 22.60 -11.45
CA LEU A 237 1.96 21.22 -11.29
C LEU A 237 1.01 21.08 -10.11
N LEU A 238 1.31 21.68 -8.96
CA LEU A 238 0.45 21.64 -7.76
C LEU A 238 -0.92 22.29 -8.03
N TRP A 239 -0.94 23.45 -8.65
CA TRP A 239 -2.18 24.14 -9.03
C TRP A 239 -3.01 23.34 -10.03
N ALA A 240 -2.37 22.77 -11.06
CA ALA A 240 -3.05 21.98 -12.08
C ALA A 240 -3.64 20.68 -11.51
N THR A 241 -3.01 20.09 -10.50
CA THR A 241 -3.36 18.76 -9.98
C THR A 241 -4.18 18.78 -8.70
N ALA A 242 -4.23 19.91 -7.97
CA ALA A 242 -5.07 20.08 -6.78
C ALA A 242 -6.56 19.68 -7.01
N PRO A 243 -7.26 20.12 -8.08
CA PRO A 243 -8.65 19.70 -8.30
C PRO A 243 -8.77 18.21 -8.66
N LEU A 244 -7.72 17.61 -9.25
CA LEU A 244 -7.70 16.20 -9.61
C LEU A 244 -7.63 15.26 -8.39
N GLN A 245 -7.31 15.78 -7.19
CA GLN A 245 -7.30 14.98 -5.97
C GLN A 245 -8.68 14.43 -5.59
N ILE A 246 -9.76 15.13 -5.95
CA ILE A 246 -11.12 14.63 -5.74
C ILE A 246 -11.38 13.46 -6.68
N THR A 247 -10.97 13.56 -7.94
CA THR A 247 -11.10 12.48 -8.92
C THR A 247 -10.34 11.24 -8.47
N MET A 248 -9.10 11.42 -7.99
CA MET A 248 -8.30 10.33 -7.41
C MET A 248 -8.97 9.69 -6.19
N ALA A 249 -9.56 10.52 -5.32
CA ALA A 249 -10.29 10.06 -4.14
C ALA A 249 -11.48 9.16 -4.50
N ILE A 250 -12.26 9.55 -5.52
CA ILE A 250 -13.41 8.79 -6.02
C ILE A 250 -12.92 7.50 -6.66
N TRP A 251 -11.94 7.59 -7.56
CA TRP A 251 -11.40 6.45 -8.28
C TRP A 251 -10.90 5.36 -7.34
N ASN A 252 -10.13 5.73 -6.29
CA ASN A 252 -9.62 4.76 -5.32
C ASN A 252 -10.75 4.01 -4.58
N ILE A 253 -11.82 4.72 -4.22
CA ILE A 253 -12.99 4.11 -3.58
C ILE A 253 -13.74 3.20 -4.55
N VAL A 254 -13.94 3.63 -5.79
CA VAL A 254 -14.59 2.81 -6.82
C VAL A 254 -13.83 1.50 -7.03
N GLN A 255 -12.50 1.56 -7.13
CA GLN A 255 -11.68 0.34 -7.19
C GLN A 255 -11.88 -0.54 -5.93
N GLY A 256 -11.84 0.06 -4.74
CA GLY A 256 -12.05 -0.65 -3.49
C GLY A 256 -13.41 -1.33 -3.42
N VAL A 257 -14.48 -0.66 -3.87
CA VAL A 257 -15.83 -1.19 -3.94
C VAL A 257 -15.91 -2.36 -4.92
N PHE A 258 -15.34 -2.25 -6.12
CA PHE A 258 -15.32 -3.34 -7.11
C PHE A 258 -14.56 -4.58 -6.60
N ARG A 259 -13.40 -4.38 -5.97
CA ARG A 259 -12.67 -5.44 -5.26
C ARG A 259 -13.52 -6.11 -4.19
N GLY A 260 -14.27 -5.31 -3.43
CA GLY A 260 -15.16 -5.80 -2.38
C GLY A 260 -16.39 -6.55 -2.90
N SER A 261 -16.95 -6.15 -4.05
CA SER A 261 -18.11 -6.81 -4.65
C SER A 261 -17.77 -8.07 -5.45
N GLY A 262 -16.49 -8.28 -5.78
CA GLY A 262 -16.06 -9.42 -6.59
C GLY A 262 -16.48 -9.30 -8.06
N THR A 263 -16.74 -8.08 -8.52
CA THR A 263 -17.14 -7.76 -9.91
C THR A 263 -16.03 -7.01 -10.65
N GLU A 264 -14.79 -7.47 -10.49
CA GLU A 264 -13.64 -6.97 -11.25
C GLU A 264 -13.61 -7.52 -12.68
#